data_AF-B1WWF3-F1
#
_entry.id   AF-B1WWF3-F1
#
_cell.length_a   1.000
_cell.length_b   1.000
_cell.length_c   1.000
_cell.angle_alpha   90.00
_cell.angle_beta   90.00
_cell.angle_gamma   90.00
#
_symmetry.space_group_name_H-M   'P 1'
#
loop_
_entity.id
_entity.type
_entity.pdbx_description
1 polymer ?
#
loop_
_entity_poly.entity_id
_entity_poly.type
_entity_poly.pdbx_seq_one_letter_code
_entity_poly.pdbx_strand_id
1 'polypeptide(L)'
;MDDIHKEEIKKHPWWDEGKGWKNIINNLRLFLQPFYYLNLLKPWLVVFFKPKIIKLFCRLFSQLNRLINSFWESIFRNNSYYFSA
;
A
#
# COMPACT_ATOMS: atom_id res chain seq x y z
N MET A 1 7.44 -30.59 11.45
CA MET A 1 6.72 -29.69 10.52
C MET A 1 6.38 -28.36 11.19
N ASP A 2 6.09 -28.35 12.49
CA ASP A 2 5.66 -27.13 13.21
C ASP A 2 6.75 -26.07 13.42
N ASP A 3 8.02 -26.43 13.41
CA ASP A 3 9.10 -25.46 13.69
C ASP A 3 9.46 -24.59 12.47
N ILE A 4 9.35 -25.12 11.25
CA ILE A 4 9.69 -24.40 10.02
C ILE A 4 8.77 -23.16 9.86
N HIS A 5 7.47 -23.33 10.06
CA HIS A 5 6.51 -22.24 9.95
C HIS A 5 6.67 -21.19 11.05
N LYS A 6 7.08 -21.59 12.27
CA LYS A 6 7.38 -20.65 13.35
C LYS A 6 8.58 -19.78 13.01
N GLU A 7 9.59 -20.33 12.36
CA GLU A 7 10.78 -19.55 11.97
C GLU A 7 10.50 -18.57 10.84
N GLU A 8 9.62 -18.91 9.89
CA GLU A 8 9.25 -17.98 8.81
C GLU A 8 8.50 -16.76 9.32
N ILE A 9 7.62 -16.93 10.31
CA ILE A 9 6.87 -15.81 10.89
C ILE A 9 7.80 -14.82 11.60
N LYS A 10 8.86 -15.34 12.25
CA LYS A 10 9.87 -14.50 12.91
C LYS A 10 10.68 -13.65 11.94
N LYS A 11 10.68 -13.97 10.63
CA LYS A 11 11.30 -13.15 9.58
C LYS A 11 10.49 -11.89 9.25
N HIS A 12 9.31 -11.71 9.84
CA HIS A 12 8.50 -10.51 9.60
C HIS A 12 9.28 -9.25 10.01
N PRO A 13 9.35 -8.18 9.19
CA PRO A 13 10.20 -7.01 9.45
C PRO A 13 9.95 -6.28 10.79
N TRP A 14 8.74 -6.44 11.33
CA TRP A 14 8.33 -5.85 12.61
C TRP A 14 8.25 -6.87 13.75
N TRP A 15 8.70 -8.11 13.51
CA TRP A 15 8.78 -9.12 14.55
C TRP A 15 9.73 -8.65 15.65
N ASP A 16 9.29 -8.80 16.89
CA ASP A 16 10.06 -8.39 18.06
C ASP A 16 10.55 -9.62 18.83
N GLU A 17 11.87 -9.83 18.85
CA GLU A 17 12.52 -10.96 19.53
C GLU A 17 12.61 -10.80 21.05
N GLY A 18 12.20 -9.65 21.58
CA GLY A 18 12.17 -9.43 23.02
C GLY A 18 11.25 -10.42 23.74
N LYS A 19 11.62 -10.76 24.98
CA LYS A 19 10.89 -11.74 25.80
C LYS A 19 9.89 -11.11 26.77
N GLY A 20 9.69 -9.80 26.69
CA GLY A 20 8.78 -9.05 27.56
C GLY A 20 7.33 -9.12 27.09
N TRP A 21 6.39 -8.84 28.00
CA TRP A 21 4.95 -8.81 27.71
C TRP A 21 4.60 -7.85 26.55
N LYS A 22 5.29 -6.72 26.45
CA LYS A 22 5.10 -5.73 25.38
C LYS A 22 5.44 -6.32 24.00
N ASN A 23 6.53 -7.07 23.92
CA ASN A 23 6.97 -7.73 22.68
C ASN A 23 5.97 -8.82 22.27
N ILE A 24 5.45 -9.59 23.24
CA ILE A 24 4.39 -10.58 23.01
C ILE A 24 3.13 -9.92 22.43
N ILE A 25 2.68 -8.80 23.00
CA ILE A 25 1.53 -8.06 22.49
C ILE A 25 1.79 -7.50 21.09
N ASN A 26 2.99 -6.98 20.83
CA ASN A 26 3.38 -6.51 19.50
C ASN A 26 3.29 -7.62 18.46
N ASN A 27 3.86 -8.78 18.75
CA ASN A 27 3.83 -9.91 17.83
C ASN A 27 2.40 -10.44 17.64
N LEU A 28 1.58 -10.50 18.70
CA LEU A 28 0.17 -10.84 18.61
C LEU A 28 -0.60 -9.87 17.70
N ARG A 29 -0.32 -8.57 17.79
CA ARG A 29 -0.91 -7.56 16.89
C ARG A 29 -0.57 -7.87 15.43
N LEU A 30 0.66 -8.26 15.12
CA LEU A 30 1.06 -8.60 13.74
C LEU A 30 0.23 -9.75 13.17
N PHE A 31 -0.17 -10.73 14.00
CA PHE A 31 -1.05 -11.81 13.56
C PHE A 31 -2.49 -11.36 13.35
N LEU A 32 -3.03 -10.54 14.25
CA LEU A 32 -4.42 -10.08 14.19
C LEU A 32 -4.65 -9.06 13.09
N GLN A 33 -3.63 -8.28 12.76
CA GLN A 33 -3.70 -7.16 11.82
C GLN A 33 -4.13 -7.59 10.40
N PRO A 34 -3.59 -8.66 9.78
CA PRO A 34 -4.11 -9.22 8.52
C PRO A 34 -5.60 -9.54 8.55
N PHE A 35 -6.10 -10.18 9.62
CA PHE A 35 -7.52 -10.51 9.73
C PHE A 35 -8.39 -9.26 9.84
N TYR A 36 -7.95 -8.28 10.64
CA TYR A 36 -8.63 -7.00 10.76
C TYR A 36 -8.71 -6.27 9.42
N TYR A 37 -7.60 -6.20 8.68
CA TYR A 37 -7.57 -5.56 7.37
C TYR A 37 -8.38 -6.30 6.31
N LEU A 38 -8.36 -7.63 6.29
CA LEU A 38 -9.21 -8.40 5.39
C LEU A 38 -10.69 -8.17 5.68
N ASN A 39 -11.08 -8.13 6.96
CA ASN A 39 -12.46 -7.82 7.36
C ASN A 39 -12.87 -6.40 6.99
N LEU A 40 -11.96 -5.42 7.14
CA LEU A 40 -12.21 -4.05 6.69
C LEU A 40 -12.34 -3.97 5.16
N LEU A 41 -11.51 -4.69 4.41
CA LEU A 41 -11.55 -4.70 2.94
C LEU A 41 -12.78 -5.43 2.40
N LYS A 42 -13.28 -6.45 3.09
CA LYS A 42 -14.40 -7.29 2.66
C LYS A 42 -15.63 -6.52 2.14
N PRO A 43 -16.21 -5.53 2.85
CA PRO A 43 -17.32 -4.74 2.31
C PRO A 43 -16.92 -3.91 1.07
N TRP A 44 -15.68 -3.41 1.03
CA TRP A 44 -15.18 -2.65 -0.12
C TRP A 44 -15.02 -3.51 -1.36
N LEU A 45 -14.66 -4.80 -1.24
CA LEU A 45 -14.58 -5.71 -2.39
C LEU A 45 -15.92 -5.77 -3.15
N VAL A 46 -17.06 -5.79 -2.45
CA VAL A 46 -18.39 -5.78 -3.07
C VAL A 46 -18.67 -4.48 -3.84
N VAL A 47 -18.12 -3.36 -3.37
CA VAL A 47 -18.26 -2.05 -4.02
C VAL A 47 -17.32 -1.93 -5.21
N PHE A 48 -16.05 -2.29 -5.03
CA PHE A 48 -15.00 -2.20 -6.05
C PHE A 48 -15.25 -3.15 -7.21
N PHE A 49 -15.69 -4.38 -6.99
CA PHE A 49 -15.94 -5.33 -8.09
C PHE A 49 -17.19 -5.03 -8.92
N LYS A 50 -17.88 -3.90 -8.67
CA LYS A 50 -18.88 -3.40 -9.62
C LYS A 50 -18.17 -2.82 -10.84
N PRO A 51 -18.45 -3.31 -12.07
CA PRO A 51 -17.75 -2.87 -13.28
C PRO A 51 -17.76 -1.34 -13.50
N LYS A 52 -18.82 -0.66 -13.04
CA LYS A 52 -18.95 0.80 -13.11
C LYS A 52 -17.94 1.54 -12.22
N ILE A 53 -17.69 1.05 -11.01
CA ILE A 53 -16.78 1.68 -10.03
C ILE A 53 -15.34 1.52 -10.50
N ILE A 54 -14.95 0.33 -10.98
CA ILE A 54 -13.62 0.09 -11.58
C ILE A 54 -13.38 1.05 -12.73
N LYS A 55 -14.35 1.18 -13.64
CA LYS A 55 -14.25 2.09 -14.79
C LYS A 55 -14.09 3.54 -14.37
N LEU A 56 -14.79 3.97 -13.32
CA LEU A 56 -14.65 5.31 -12.72
C LEU A 56 -13.25 5.52 -12.12
N PHE A 57 -12.75 4.55 -11.36
CA PHE A 57 -11.40 4.59 -10.79
C PHE A 57 -10.32 4.66 -11.87
N CYS A 58 -10.40 3.82 -12.91
CA CYS A 58 -9.45 3.86 -14.02
C CYS A 58 -9.49 5.21 -14.76
N ARG A 59 -10.68 5.80 -14.94
CA ARG A 59 -10.83 7.13 -15.55
C ARG A 59 -10.20 8.21 -14.69
N LEU A 60 -10.47 8.22 -13.39
CA LEU A 60 -9.87 9.17 -12.45
C LEU A 60 -8.34 9.04 -12.43
N PHE A 61 -7.84 7.81 -12.33
CA PHE A 61 -6.40 7.54 -12.36
C PHE A 61 -5.74 8.03 -13.66
N SER A 62 -6.38 7.78 -14.81
CA SER A 62 -5.90 8.28 -16.10
C SER A 62 -5.89 9.81 -16.18
N GLN A 63 -6.92 10.47 -15.64
CA GLN A 63 -6.96 11.94 -15.60
C GLN A 63 -5.89 12.52 -14.68
N LEU A 64 -5.67 11.93 -13.51
CA LEU A 64 -4.61 12.35 -12.59
C LEU A 64 -3.24 12.17 -13.22
N ASN A 65 -2.96 11.03 -13.84
CA ASN A 65 -1.70 10.81 -14.55
C ASN A 65 -1.50 11.80 -15.69
N ARG A 66 -2.55 12.12 -16.45
CA ARG A 66 -2.46 13.13 -17.51
C ARG A 66 -2.13 14.50 -16.95
N LEU A 67 -2.74 14.88 -15.82
CA LEU A 67 -2.48 16.15 -15.16
C LEU A 67 -1.05 16.20 -14.60
N ILE A 68 -0.61 15.14 -13.93
CA ILE A 68 0.75 15.00 -13.40
C ILE A 68 1.77 15.12 -14.53
N ASN A 69 1.59 14.38 -15.63
CA ASN A 69 2.49 14.45 -16.77
C ASN A 69 2.49 15.84 -17.41
N SER A 70 1.32 16.47 -17.60
CA SER A 70 1.25 17.84 -18.11
C SER A 70 1.95 18.85 -17.20
N PHE A 71 1.88 18.64 -15.88
CA PHE A 71 2.56 19.46 -14.91
C PHE A 71 4.08 19.28 -14.97
N TRP A 72 4.56 18.03 -15.03
CA TRP A 72 5.97 17.72 -15.22
C TRP A 72 6.51 18.31 -16.52
N GLU A 73 5.83 18.11 -17.64
CA GLU A 73 6.19 18.71 -18.93
C GLU A 73 6.30 20.24 -18.81
N SER A 74 5.35 20.90 -18.15
CA SER A 74 5.41 22.35 -17.93
C SER A 74 6.64 22.77 -17.12
N ILE A 75 6.95 22.06 -16.03
CA ILE A 75 8.14 22.34 -15.21
C ILE A 75 9.44 22.14 -16.01
N PHE A 76 9.56 21.02 -16.72
CA PHE A 76 10.79 20.70 -17.44
C PHE A 76 10.98 21.57 -18.69
N ARG A 77 9.91 21.94 -19.40
CA ARG A 77 9.98 22.88 -20.54
C ARG A 77 10.42 24.26 -20.09
N ASN A 78 9.97 24.73 -18.93
CA ASN A 78 10.39 26.03 -18.40
C ASN A 78 11.89 26.04 -18.04
N ASN A 79 12.43 24.93 -17.50
CA ASN A 79 13.85 24.84 -17.15
C ASN A 79 14.79 24.82 -18.38
N SER A 80 14.38 24.27 -19.53
CA SER A 80 15.24 24.24 -20.73
C SER A 80 15.46 25.61 -21.37
N TYR A 81 14.52 26.55 -21.21
CA TYR A 81 14.68 27.92 -21.73
C TYR A 81 15.69 28.75 -20.92
N TYR A 82 15.85 28.49 -19.61
CA TYR A 82 16.80 29.21 -18.76
C TYR A 82 18.24 28.70 -18.88
N PHE A 83 18.46 27.47 -19.35
CA PHE A 83 19.80 26.90 -19.54
C PHE A 83 20.39 27.15 -20.94
N SER A 84 19.61 27.73 -21.85
CA SER A 84 19.98 27.99 -23.25
C SER A 84 20.17 29.48 -23.57
N ALA A 85 20.18 30.35 -22.56
CA ALA A 85 20.34 31.81 -22.67
C ALA A 85 21.65 32.28 -22.05
#